data_AF-A0A257REQ2-F1
#
_entry.id   AF-A0A257REQ2-F1
#
_cell.length_a   1.000
_cell.length_b   1.000
_cell.length_c   1.000
_cell.angle_alpha   90.00
_cell.angle_beta   90.00
_cell.angle_gamma   90.00
#
_symmetry.space_group_name_H-M   'P 1'
#
loop_
_entity.id
_entity.type
_entity.pdbx_description
1 polymer ?
#
loop_
_entity_poly.entity_id
_entity_poly.type
_entity_poly.pdbx_seq_one_letter_code
_entity_poly.pdbx_strand_id
1 'polypeptide(L)' 'MQESVATLPLAGTLMQGKRGVIMGVANNRSIAWAIAQAIAAQGGELAFTYQGEAL' A
#
# COMPACT_ATOMS: atom_id res chain seq x y z
N MET A 1 -4.59 -22.67 -21.70
CA MET A 1 -3.83 -22.20 -20.52
C MET A 1 -3.81 -20.68 -20.60
N GLN A 2 -4.80 -20.02 -20.00
CA GLN A 2 -4.86 -18.56 -19.96
C GLN A 2 -4.17 -18.12 -18.67
N GLU A 3 -3.01 -17.49 -18.80
CA GLU A 3 -2.35 -16.81 -17.69
C GLU A 3 -3.24 -15.66 -17.22
N SER A 4 -3.78 -15.81 -16.02
CA SER A 4 -4.56 -14.79 -15.34
C SER A 4 -3.67 -13.58 -15.11
N VAL A 5 -3.87 -12.55 -15.92
CA VAL A 5 -3.34 -11.22 -15.67
C VAL A 5 -3.93 -10.75 -14.34
N ALA A 6 -3.09 -10.71 -13.30
CA ALA A 6 -3.48 -10.31 -11.97
C ALA A 6 -3.89 -8.83 -11.96
N THR A 7 -5.19 -8.58 -12.04
CA THR A 7 -5.82 -7.30 -11.70
C THR A 7 -5.54 -6.98 -10.22
N LEU A 8 -5.08 -5.76 -9.92
CA LEU A 8 -4.75 -5.27 -8.56
C LEU A 8 -5.87 -5.51 -7.52
N PRO A 9 -5.51 -5.66 -6.24
CA PRO A 9 -5.39 -6.95 -5.55
C PRO A 9 -6.75 -7.53 -5.12
N LEU A 10 -6.90 -8.85 -5.29
CA LEU A 10 -7.83 -9.65 -4.49
C LEU A 10 -7.45 -9.44 -3.02
N ALA A 11 -8.37 -8.95 -2.19
CA ALA A 11 -8.16 -8.84 -0.75
C ALA A 11 -7.58 -10.17 -0.22
N GLY A 12 -6.47 -10.11 0.50
CA GLY A 12 -5.70 -11.28 0.87
C GLY A 12 -4.99 -11.09 2.21
N THR A 13 -4.16 -12.06 2.58
CA THR A 13 -3.47 -12.10 3.89
C THR A 13 -1.95 -12.06 3.76
N LEU A 14 -1.42 -11.73 2.57
CA LEU A 14 0.02 -11.80 2.30
C LEU A 14 0.84 -10.91 3.24
N MET A 15 0.29 -9.77 3.64
CA MET A 15 0.94 -8.80 4.52
C MET A 15 0.41 -8.86 5.96
N GLN A 16 -0.40 -9.87 6.29
CA GLN A 16 -1.03 -9.97 7.60
C GLN A 16 0.02 -10.08 8.72
N GLY A 17 -0.09 -9.19 9.71
CA GLY A 17 0.86 -9.11 10.84
C GLY A 17 2.23 -8.53 10.48
N LYS A 18 2.42 -8.05 9.25
CA LYS A 18 3.62 -7.28 8.86
C LYS A 18 3.38 -5.80 9.11
N ARG A 19 4.37 -5.15 9.73
CA ARG A 19 4.40 -3.71 9.99
C ARG A 19 5.43 -3.06 9.07
N GLY A 20 5.02 -2.02 8.36
CA GLY A 20 5.88 -1.28 7.45
C GLY A 20 5.74 0.23 7.60
N VAL A 21 6.80 0.96 7.28
CA VAL A 21 6.76 2.43 7.19
C VAL A 21 6.75 2.84 5.71
N ILE A 22 5.81 3.70 5.34
CA ILE A 22 5.73 4.29 4.00
C ILE A 22 6.12 5.76 4.13
N MET A 23 7.18 6.12 3.40
CA MET A 23 7.68 7.48 3.31
C MET A 23 7.34 8.07 1.95
N GLY A 24 7.12 9.38 1.88
CA GLY A 24 6.89 10.07 0.60
C GLY A 24 5.46 9.96 0.06
N VAL A 25 4.47 9.84 0.94
CA VAL A 25 3.06 10.01 0.53
C VAL A 25 2.78 11.49 0.29
N ALA A 26 2.77 11.88 -0.98
CA ALA A 26 2.50 13.26 -1.38
C ALA A 26 1.01 13.59 -1.44
N ASN A 27 0.18 12.65 -1.92
CA ASN A 27 -1.28 12.78 -2.05
C ASN A 27 -1.91 11.44 -2.44
N ASN A 28 -3.25 11.40 -2.53
CA ASN A 28 -4.05 10.22 -2.87
C ASN A 28 -3.87 9.72 -4.33
N ARG A 29 -3.03 10.39 -5.13
CA ARG A 29 -2.62 9.96 -6.48
C ARG A 29 -1.16 9.54 -6.56
N SER A 30 -0.41 9.64 -5.45
CA SER A 30 0.99 9.26 -5.41
C SER A 30 1.18 7.74 -5.51
N ILE A 31 2.33 7.32 -6.03
CA ILE A 31 2.70 5.90 -6.11
C ILE A 31 2.76 5.29 -4.69
N ALA A 32 3.29 6.06 -3.73
CA ALA A 32 3.34 5.63 -2.33
C ALA A 32 1.93 5.34 -1.76
N TRP A 33 0.91 6.11 -2.15
CA TRP A 33 -0.48 5.86 -1.78
C TRP A 33 -1.04 4.58 -2.43
N ALA A 34 -0.71 4.30 -3.70
CA ALA A 34 -1.12 3.07 -4.35
C ALA A 34 -0.50 1.83 -3.70
N ILE A 35 0.78 1.92 -3.32
CA ILE A 35 1.49 0.87 -2.56
C ILE A 35 0.84 0.66 -1.20
N ALA A 36 0.50 1.75 -0.49
CA ALA A 36 -0.17 1.69 0.79
C ALA A 36 -1.52 0.96 0.72
N GLN A 37 -2.33 1.28 -0.29
CA GLN A 37 -3.62 0.61 -0.49
C GLN A 37 -3.45 -0.88 -0.77
N ALA A 38 -2.47 -1.26 -1.59
CA ALA A 38 -2.19 -2.66 -1.87
C ALA A 38 -1.76 -3.44 -0.62
N ILE A 39 -0.93 -2.84 0.23
CA ILE A 39 -0.48 -3.47 1.48
C ILE A 39 -1.62 -3.55 2.50
N ALA A 40 -2.44 -2.50 2.62
CA ALA A 40 -3.61 -2.48 3.49
C ALA A 40 -4.65 -3.55 3.07
N ALA A 41 -4.88 -3.72 1.77
CA ALA A 41 -5.74 -4.77 1.22
C ALA A 41 -5.22 -6.19 1.49
N GLN A 42 -3.95 -6.34 1.87
CA GLN A 42 -3.32 -7.60 2.24
C GLN A 42 -3.20 -7.81 3.77
N GLY A 43 -3.85 -6.95 4.56
CA GLY A 43 -3.84 -7.04 6.03
C GLY A 43 -2.58 -6.49 6.71
N GLY A 44 -1.77 -5.72 5.98
CA GLY A 44 -0.56 -5.08 6.52
C GLY A 44 -0.85 -3.85 7.35
N GLU A 45 -0.10 -3.69 8.44
CA GLU A 45 -0.12 -2.49 9.27
C GLU A 45 0.91 -1.48 8.72
N LEU A 46 0.47 -0.25 8.50
CA LEU A 46 1.28 0.78 7.85
C LEU A 46 1.39 2.01 8.75
N ALA A 47 2.61 2.53 8.88
CA ALA A 47 2.88 3.86 9.43
C ALA A 47 3.29 4.79 8.28
N PHE A 48 2.78 6.02 8.29
CA PHE A 48 3.13 7.03 7.28
C PHE A 48 4.10 8.05 7.86
N THR A 49 5.07 8.47 7.05
CA THR A 49 5.87 9.65 7.35
C THR A 49 5.68 10.71 6.28
N TYR A 50 5.58 11.95 6.74
CA TYR A 50 5.41 13.13 5.90
C TYR A 50 6.71 13.93 5.94
N GLN A 51 7.23 14.32 4.78
CA GLN A 51 8.40 15.19 4.70
C GLN A 51 7.95 16.63 4.91
N GLY A 52 8.12 17.15 6.13
CA GLY A 52 7.67 18.50 6.50
C GLY A 52 6.15 18.57 6.67
N GLU A 53 5.67 19.53 7.45
CA GLU A 53 4.24 19.76 7.66
C GLU A 53 3.53 19.77 6.30
N ALA A 54 2.60 18.84 6.10
CA ALA A 54 1.62 18.93 5.03
C ALA A 54 0.69 20.11 5.39
N LEU A 55 1.17 21.33 5.16
CA LEU A 55 0.41 22.57 5.18
C LEU A 55 -0.36 22.72 3.87
#